data_AF-A0AAU7NSD0-F1
#
_entry.id   AF-A0AAU7NSD0-F1
#
_cell.length_a   1.000
_cell.length_b   1.000
_cell.length_c   1.000
_cell.angle_alpha   90.00
_cell.angle_beta   90.00
_cell.angle_gamma   90.00
#
_symmetry.space_group_name_H-M   'P 1'
#
loop_
_entity.id
_entity.type
_entity.pdbx_description
1 polymer ?
#
loop_
_entity_poly.entity_id
_entity_poly.type
_entity_poly.pdbx_seq_one_letter_code
_entity_poly.pdbx_strand_id
1 'polypeptide(L)'
;MANGEEDFFDRQGGWRIDLASWANPDKSLEQEQFLQVLHDCIERLPPRMAQLFILREVDGMESEEICRLLSISIQNNFWIVMSRTRVRLRHCLDLNWFSHWRAIVMLTCKEASRLASKSMDAKLTWRERLGLWAHKIGLSLTLPKILTE
;
A
#
# COMPACT_ATOMS: atom_id res chain seq x y z
N MET A 1 18.53 -3.09 51.84
CA MET A 1 17.53 -2.58 50.89
C MET A 1 18.33 -1.99 49.74
N ALA A 2 18.50 -2.74 48.65
CA ALA A 2 19.24 -2.27 47.48
C ALA A 2 18.29 -1.42 46.62
N ASN A 3 18.66 -0.17 46.36
CA ASN A 3 17.89 0.77 45.57
C ASN A 3 17.91 0.32 44.10
N GLY A 4 16.78 -0.15 43.58
CA GLY A 4 16.64 -0.68 42.21
C GLY A 4 16.75 0.36 41.08
N GLU A 5 17.13 1.60 41.39
CA GLU A 5 17.27 2.68 40.41
C GLU A 5 18.68 2.76 39.80
N GLU A 6 19.71 2.22 40.48
CA GLU A 6 21.12 2.28 40.02
C GLU A 6 21.41 1.39 38.79
N ASP A 7 20.50 0.50 38.42
CA ASP A 7 20.63 -0.37 37.25
C ASP A 7 20.18 0.29 35.93
N PHE A 8 19.39 1.36 36.00
CA PHE A 8 18.89 2.04 34.80
C PHE A 8 19.84 3.13 34.30
N PHE A 9 20.62 3.72 35.20
CA PHE A 9 21.53 4.83 34.90
C PHE A 9 23.00 4.41 34.98
N ASP A 10 23.82 4.86 34.04
CA ASP A 10 25.27 4.75 34.12
C ASP A 10 25.84 5.72 35.18
N ARG A 11 27.14 5.61 35.47
CA ARG A 11 27.80 6.49 36.45
C ARG A 11 27.85 7.97 36.04
N GLN A 12 27.49 8.29 34.80
CA GLN A 12 27.44 9.64 34.23
C GLN A 12 26.00 10.18 34.17
N GLY A 13 25.00 9.41 34.64
CA GLY A 13 23.58 9.78 34.63
C GLY A 13 22.87 9.51 33.31
N GLY A 14 23.52 8.83 32.36
CA GLY A 14 22.92 8.37 31.10
C GLY A 14 22.14 7.07 31.26
N TRP A 15 21.18 6.80 30.37
CA TRP A 15 20.45 5.54 30.38
C TRP A 15 21.37 4.39 29.90
N ARG A 16 21.38 3.26 30.63
CA ARG A 16 22.13 2.06 30.22
C ARG A 16 21.47 1.26 29.09
N ILE A 17 20.22 1.58 28.79
CA ILE A 17 19.40 0.92 27.78
C ILE A 17 19.39 1.79 26.52
N ASP A 18 19.45 1.15 25.35
CA ASP A 18 19.36 1.86 24.09
C ASP A 18 17.93 2.39 23.84
N LEU A 19 17.73 3.67 24.13
CA LEU A 19 16.49 4.40 23.86
C LEU A 19 16.26 4.65 22.36
N ALA A 20 17.21 4.32 21.47
CA ALA A 20 17.00 4.45 20.01
C ALA A 20 15.81 3.61 19.52
N SER A 21 15.50 2.51 20.20
CA SER A 21 14.28 1.72 19.94
C SER A 21 12.98 2.51 20.17
N TRP A 22 13.00 3.52 21.04
CA TRP A 22 11.90 4.44 21.31
C TRP A 22 11.94 5.69 20.45
N ALA A 23 12.93 5.84 19.57
CA ALA A 23 13.10 7.05 18.77
C ALA A 23 12.00 7.23 17.71
N ASN A 24 11.27 6.17 17.36
CA ASN A 24 10.20 6.21 16.34
C ASN A 24 8.95 5.44 16.81
N PRO A 25 8.27 5.88 17.88
CA PRO A 25 7.09 5.20 18.41
C PRO A 25 5.97 5.11 17.36
N ASP A 26 5.83 6.14 16.52
CA ASP A 26 4.87 6.18 15.41
C ASP A 26 5.10 5.04 14.40
N LYS A 27 6.36 4.73 14.09
CA LYS A 27 6.69 3.65 13.14
C LYS A 27 6.38 2.28 13.71
N SER A 28 6.66 2.07 15.00
CA SER A 28 6.34 0.82 15.68
C SER A 28 4.83 0.59 15.74
N LEU A 29 4.06 1.65 16.03
CA LEU A 29 2.59 1.60 16.01
C LEU A 29 2.04 1.34 14.60
N GLU A 30 2.55 2.05 13.59
CA GLU A 30 2.14 1.85 12.20
C GLU A 30 2.44 0.41 11.73
N GLN A 31 3.58 -0.14 12.12
CA GLN A 31 3.95 -1.52 11.82
C GLN A 31 3.00 -2.52 12.48
N GLU A 32 2.65 -2.33 13.76
CA GLU A 32 1.70 -3.21 14.45
C GLU A 32 0.32 -3.18 13.78
N GLN A 33 -0.18 -1.98 13.46
CA GLN A 33 -1.45 -1.80 12.76
C GLN A 33 -1.43 -2.44 11.37
N PHE A 34 -0.33 -2.28 10.62
CA PHE A 34 -0.17 -2.92 9.32
C PHE A 34 -0.22 -4.45 9.42
N LEU A 35 0.48 -5.02 10.41
CA LEU A 35 0.52 -6.47 10.63
C LEU A 35 -0.86 -7.03 11.00
N GLN A 36 -1.65 -6.30 11.80
CA GLN A 36 -3.03 -6.66 12.10
C GLN A 36 -3.87 -6.73 10.81
N VAL A 37 -3.80 -5.71 9.96
CA VAL A 37 -4.55 -5.70 8.69
C VAL A 37 -4.06 -6.78 7.73
N LEU A 38 -2.76 -7.05 7.69
CA LEU A 38 -2.21 -8.17 6.91
C LEU A 38 -2.75 -9.51 7.39
N HIS A 39 -2.79 -9.73 8.70
CA HIS A 39 -3.35 -10.94 9.30
C HIS A 39 -4.82 -11.13 8.92
N ASP A 40 -5.64 -10.10 9.09
CA ASP A 40 -7.06 -10.12 8.67
C ASP A 40 -7.21 -10.43 7.17
N CYS A 41 -6.31 -9.91 6.33
CA CYS A 41 -6.29 -10.19 4.90
C CYS A 41 -5.90 -11.64 4.58
N ILE A 42 -5.01 -12.25 5.37
CA ILE A 42 -4.64 -13.66 5.24
C ILE A 42 -5.81 -14.56 5.66
N GLU A 43 -6.51 -14.24 6.75
CA GLU A 43 -7.66 -15.01 7.22
C GLU A 43 -8.83 -15.02 6.22
N ARG A 44 -8.97 -13.97 5.41
CA ARG A 44 -9.98 -13.90 4.33
C ARG A 44 -9.65 -14.77 3.12
N LEU A 45 -8.43 -15.28 3.00
CA LEU A 45 -8.06 -16.16 1.90
C LEU A 45 -8.71 -17.54 2.06
N PRO A 46 -8.93 -18.27 0.95
CA PRO A 46 -9.26 -19.69 1.03
C PRO A 46 -8.22 -20.46 1.88
N PRO A 47 -8.62 -21.41 2.74
CA PRO A 47 -7.71 -22.04 3.71
C PRO A 47 -6.43 -22.62 3.11
N ARG A 48 -6.54 -23.26 1.93
CA ARG A 48 -5.37 -23.79 1.20
C ARG A 48 -4.40 -22.71 0.73
N MET A 49 -4.90 -21.53 0.35
CA MET A 49 -4.06 -20.40 -0.07
C MET A 49 -3.37 -19.76 1.12
N ALA A 50 -4.09 -19.56 2.23
CA ALA A 50 -3.53 -19.05 3.47
C ALA A 50 -2.40 -19.94 3.98
N GLN A 51 -2.64 -21.26 4.08
CA GLN A 51 -1.63 -22.22 4.49
C GLN A 51 -0.40 -22.17 3.58
N LEU A 52 -0.59 -22.24 2.27
CA LEU A 52 0.52 -22.21 1.31
C LEU A 52 1.35 -20.91 1.44
N PHE A 53 0.69 -19.77 1.63
CA PHE A 53 1.37 -18.49 1.83
C PHE A 53 2.17 -18.45 3.13
N ILE A 54 1.59 -18.88 4.26
CA ILE A 54 2.28 -18.93 5.56
C ILE A 54 3.51 -19.84 5.47
N LEU A 55 3.33 -21.07 4.97
CA LEU A 55 4.41 -22.05 4.88
C LEU A 55 5.57 -21.55 4.01
N ARG A 56 5.29 -20.81 2.93
CA ARG A 56 6.34 -20.32 2.02
C ARG A 56 6.99 -19.01 2.46
N GLU A 57 6.19 -18.03 2.85
CA GLU A 57 6.66 -16.65 3.05
C GLU A 57 6.92 -16.33 4.53
N VAL A 58 6.25 -17.00 5.46
CA VAL A 58 6.44 -16.82 6.91
C VAL A 58 7.40 -17.85 7.45
N ASP A 59 7.17 -19.14 7.15
CA ASP A 59 8.01 -20.23 7.65
C ASP A 59 9.24 -20.50 6.75
N GLY A 60 9.27 -19.93 5.54
CA GLY A 60 10.40 -20.03 4.62
C GLY A 60 10.63 -21.43 4.03
N MET A 61 9.64 -22.32 4.06
CA MET A 61 9.82 -23.69 3.55
C MET A 61 9.99 -23.75 2.03
N GLU A 62 10.68 -24.79 1.58
CA GLU A 62 10.91 -25.00 0.16
C GLU A 62 9.65 -25.48 -0.58
N SER A 63 9.47 -24.99 -1.80
CA SER A 63 8.28 -25.26 -2.60
C SER A 63 8.01 -26.76 -2.79
N GLU A 64 9.06 -27.57 -2.91
CA GLU A 64 8.96 -29.04 -3.05
C GLU A 64 8.47 -29.72 -1.76
N GLU A 65 8.90 -29.23 -0.61
CA GLU A 65 8.45 -29.71 0.70
C GLU A 65 7.00 -29.33 0.94
N ILE A 66 6.61 -28.09 0.62
CA ILE A 66 5.22 -27.64 0.70
C ILE A 66 4.31 -28.45 -0.23
N CYS A 67 4.75 -28.76 -1.46
CA CYS A 67 3.97 -29.58 -2.38
C CYS A 67 3.74 -31.00 -1.84
N ARG A 68 4.77 -31.60 -1.20
CA ARG A 68 4.64 -32.90 -0.55
C ARG A 68 3.69 -32.84 0.65
N LEU A 69 3.84 -31.83 1.51
CA LEU A 69 3.04 -31.64 2.72
C LEU A 69 1.55 -31.44 2.39
N LEU A 70 1.24 -30.61 1.40
CA LEU A 70 -0.12 -30.27 1.00
C LEU A 70 -0.70 -31.22 -0.08
N SER A 71 0.02 -32.31 -0.41
CA SER A 71 -0.38 -33.28 -1.44
C SER A 71 -0.71 -32.64 -2.80
N ILE A 72 0.08 -31.63 -3.22
CA ILE A 72 -0.03 -30.98 -4.53
C ILE A 72 0.71 -31.84 -5.55
N SER A 73 -0.03 -32.45 -6.48
CA SER A 73 0.52 -33.39 -7.46
C SER A 73 1.39 -32.76 -8.55
N ILE A 74 1.21 -31.47 -8.85
CA ILE A 74 1.89 -30.77 -9.94
C ILE A 74 2.51 -29.49 -9.40
N GLN A 75 3.84 -29.34 -9.47
CA GLN A 75 4.54 -28.13 -9.03
C GLN A 75 4.03 -26.85 -9.72
N ASN A 76 3.60 -26.93 -10.99
CA ASN A 76 3.02 -25.78 -11.68
C ASN A 76 1.76 -25.23 -10.97
N ASN A 77 0.96 -26.10 -10.33
CA ASN A 77 -0.21 -25.67 -9.58
C ASN A 77 0.17 -24.81 -8.37
N PHE A 78 1.29 -25.13 -7.70
CA PHE A 78 1.81 -24.31 -6.60
C PHE A 78 2.07 -22.87 -7.02
N TRP A 79 2.79 -22.66 -8.13
CA TRP A 79 3.10 -21.31 -8.63
C TRP A 79 1.85 -20.53 -9.03
N ILE A 80 0.88 -21.21 -9.66
CA ILE A 80 -0.41 -20.62 -10.02
C ILE A 80 -1.20 -20.20 -8.77
N VAL A 81 -1.29 -21.07 -7.76
CA VAL A 81 -1.99 -20.78 -6.51
C VAL A 81 -1.28 -19.65 -5.76
N MET A 82 0.05 -19.63 -5.71
CA MET A 82 0.82 -18.58 -5.06
C MET A 82 0.61 -17.23 -5.75
N SER A 83 0.68 -17.17 -7.08
CA SER A 83 0.40 -15.96 -7.86
C SER A 83 -1.00 -15.41 -7.56
N ARG A 84 -2.01 -16.28 -7.56
CA ARG A 84 -3.39 -15.90 -7.21
C ARG A 84 -3.51 -15.42 -5.76
N THR A 85 -2.76 -16.03 -4.84
CA THR A 85 -2.75 -15.66 -3.42
C THR A 85 -2.18 -14.26 -3.23
N ARG A 86 -1.05 -13.96 -3.86
CA ARG A 86 -0.42 -12.62 -3.84
C ARG A 86 -1.33 -11.54 -4.40
N VAL A 87 -2.02 -11.81 -5.52
CA VAL A 87 -3.00 -10.87 -6.10
C VAL A 87 -4.17 -10.60 -5.14
N ARG A 88 -4.70 -11.65 -4.49
CA ARG A 88 -5.78 -11.50 -3.50
C ARG A 88 -5.35 -10.70 -2.27
N LEU A 89 -4.17 -11.00 -1.73
CA LEU A 89 -3.62 -10.25 -0.60
C LEU A 89 -3.39 -8.78 -0.97
N ARG A 90 -2.83 -8.53 -2.15
CA ARG A 90 -2.63 -7.16 -2.63
C ARG A 90 -3.94 -6.40 -2.71
N HIS A 91 -4.97 -7.01 -3.29
CA HIS A 91 -6.29 -6.38 -3.40
C HIS A 91 -6.91 -6.10 -2.02
N CYS A 92 -6.77 -7.02 -1.07
CA CYS A 92 -7.26 -6.81 0.29
C CYS A 92 -6.52 -5.65 1.00
N LEU A 93 -5.20 -5.60 0.88
CA LEU A 93 -4.40 -4.51 1.46
C LEU A 93 -4.71 -3.16 0.79
N ASP A 94 -4.97 -3.14 -0.52
CA ASP A 94 -5.36 -1.92 -1.25
C ASP A 94 -6.69 -1.34 -0.73
N LEU A 95 -7.59 -2.18 -0.22
CA LEU A 95 -8.88 -1.78 0.32
C LEU A 95 -8.85 -1.43 1.81
N ASN A 96 -8.02 -2.12 2.60
CA ASN A 96 -8.04 -1.99 4.06
C ASN A 96 -6.91 -1.12 4.62
N TRP A 97 -5.77 -1.02 3.91
CA TRP A 97 -4.61 -0.24 4.36
C TRP A 97 -4.37 0.98 3.45
N PHE A 98 -4.22 0.77 2.13
CA PHE A 98 -3.89 1.86 1.19
C PHE A 98 -5.10 2.70 0.75
N SER A 99 -6.31 2.35 1.18
CA SER A 99 -7.55 3.04 0.82
C SER A 99 -7.65 4.46 1.37
N HIS A 100 -6.85 4.82 2.38
CA HIS A 100 -6.71 6.21 2.84
C HIS A 100 -6.27 7.16 1.72
N TRP A 101 -5.52 6.69 0.72
CA TRP A 101 -5.17 7.48 -0.47
C TRP A 101 -6.31 7.57 -1.51
N ARG A 102 -7.19 6.56 -1.54
CA ARG A 102 -8.30 6.51 -2.50
C ARG A 102 -9.38 7.55 -2.18
N ALA A 103 -9.58 7.94 -0.92
CA ALA A 103 -10.52 9.02 -0.60
C ALA A 103 -10.10 10.35 -1.28
N ILE A 104 -8.80 10.67 -1.27
CA ILE A 104 -8.26 11.89 -1.90
C ILE A 104 -8.37 11.81 -3.43
N VAL A 105 -8.01 10.67 -4.04
CA VAL A 105 -8.09 10.48 -5.50
C VAL A 105 -9.53 10.32 -6.00
N MET A 106 -10.44 9.71 -5.24
CA MET A 106 -11.86 9.59 -5.64
C MET A 106 -12.61 10.91 -5.48
N LEU A 107 -12.25 11.77 -4.53
CA LEU A 107 -12.78 13.13 -4.45
C LEU A 107 -12.40 13.95 -5.70
N THR A 108 -11.15 13.87 -6.16
CA THR A 108 -10.70 14.57 -7.37
C THR A 108 -11.22 13.91 -8.66
N CYS A 109 -11.33 12.59 -8.72
CA CYS A 109 -11.83 11.87 -9.89
C CYS A 109 -13.35 12.02 -10.06
N LYS A 110 -14.14 11.99 -8.98
CA LYS A 110 -15.61 12.20 -9.03
C LYS A 110 -15.94 13.63 -9.46
N GLU A 111 -15.16 14.62 -9.02
CA GLU A 111 -15.27 16.01 -9.48
C GLU A 111 -14.88 16.14 -10.96
N ALA A 112 -13.78 15.48 -11.39
CA ALA A 112 -13.35 15.45 -12.79
C ALA A 112 -14.37 14.80 -13.72
N SER A 113 -14.99 13.67 -13.32
CA SER A 113 -16.06 13.02 -14.11
C SER A 113 -17.33 13.88 -14.18
N ARG A 114 -17.68 14.59 -13.10
CA ARG A 114 -18.82 15.53 -13.07
C ARG A 114 -18.59 16.73 -14.00
N LEU A 115 -17.35 17.23 -14.07
CA LEU A 115 -16.94 18.28 -15.01
C LEU A 115 -16.88 17.78 -16.46
N ALA A 116 -16.42 16.55 -16.70
CA ALA A 116 -16.40 15.92 -18.02
C ALA A 116 -17.83 15.67 -18.56
N SER A 117 -18.75 15.21 -17.72
CA SER A 117 -20.16 15.00 -18.10
C SER A 117 -20.89 16.31 -18.41
N LYS A 118 -20.56 17.42 -17.74
CA LYS A 118 -21.14 18.75 -18.01
C LYS A 118 -20.57 19.46 -19.24
N SER A 119 -19.48 18.97 -19.83
CA SER A 119 -18.82 19.62 -20.97
C SER A 119 -19.21 19.02 -22.32
N MET A 120 -19.92 17.89 -22.35
CA MET A 120 -20.10 17.09 -23.56
C MET A 120 -21.37 17.42 -24.35
N ASP A 121 -21.68 18.71 -24.48
CA ASP A 121 -22.57 19.22 -25.53
C ASP A 121 -21.84 20.33 -26.30
N ALA A 122 -21.90 20.21 -27.62
CA ALA A 122 -21.43 21.14 -28.65
C ALA A 122 -19.98 20.98 -29.20
N LYS A 123 -19.99 20.64 -30.50
CA LYS A 123 -18.98 20.70 -31.57
C LYS A 123 -17.84 21.73 -31.37
N LEU A 124 -16.93 21.49 -30.44
CA LEU A 124 -15.69 22.27 -30.31
C LEU A 124 -14.51 21.32 -30.23
N THR A 125 -13.50 21.62 -31.03
CA THR A 125 -12.24 20.87 -31.09
C THR A 125 -11.45 21.06 -29.79
N TRP A 126 -10.57 20.11 -29.46
CA TRP A 126 -9.82 20.12 -28.21
C TRP A 126 -8.97 21.39 -28.00
N ARG A 127 -8.55 22.06 -29.09
CA ARG A 127 -7.83 23.34 -29.05
C ARG A 127 -8.70 24.50 -28.56
N GLU A 128 -9.96 24.56 -28.98
CA GLU A 128 -10.92 25.60 -28.55
C GLU A 128 -11.29 25.40 -27.08
N ARG A 129 -11.38 24.13 -26.63
CA ARG A 129 -11.62 23.79 -25.23
C ARG A 129 -10.49 24.18 -24.30
N LEU A 130 -9.23 23.98 -24.72
CA LEU A 130 -8.08 24.43 -23.94
C LEU A 130 -8.01 25.95 -23.83
N GLY A 131 -8.38 26.68 -24.89
CA GLY A 131 -8.48 28.15 -24.85
C GLY A 131 -9.55 28.64 -23.88
N LEU A 132 -10.73 28.03 -23.89
CA LEU A 132 -11.82 28.36 -22.97
C LEU A 132 -11.51 27.99 -21.52
N TRP A 133 -10.82 26.87 -21.29
CA TRP A 133 -10.33 26.50 -19.96
C TRP A 133 -9.34 27.54 -19.45
N ALA A 134 -8.31 27.88 -20.23
CA ALA A 134 -7.29 28.87 -19.86
C ALA A 134 -7.89 30.25 -19.51
N HIS A 135 -8.88 30.72 -20.27
CA HIS A 135 -9.59 31.98 -19.98
C HIS A 135 -10.41 31.91 -18.68
N LYS A 136 -11.06 30.77 -18.40
CA LYS A 136 -11.94 30.60 -17.23
C LYS A 136 -11.17 30.48 -15.91
N ILE A 137 -9.91 30.04 -15.95
CA ILE A 137 -9.01 30.00 -14.79
C ILE A 137 -8.01 31.17 -14.75
N GLY A 138 -8.14 32.15 -15.65
CA GLY A 138 -7.29 33.36 -15.67
C GLY A 138 -5.82 33.10 -16.01
N LEU A 139 -5.49 31.99 -16.67
CA LEU A 139 -4.13 31.70 -17.12
C LEU A 139 -3.94 32.26 -18.54
N SER A 140 -3.23 33.36 -18.68
CA SER A 140 -2.64 33.75 -19.96
C SER A 140 -1.50 32.77 -20.27
N LEU A 141 -1.79 31.73 -21.06
CA LEU A 141 -0.74 30.86 -21.58
C LEU A 141 0.00 31.61 -22.69
N THR A 142 1.07 32.33 -22.34
CA THR A 142 2.20 32.45 -23.25
C THR A 142 2.78 31.05 -23.42
N LEU A 143 2.40 30.39 -24.53
CA LEU A 143 2.87 29.05 -24.87
C LEU A 143 4.41 29.03 -24.89
N PRO A 144 5.07 28.11 -24.15
CA PRO A 144 6.50 27.88 -24.31
C PRO A 144 6.77 27.31 -25.71
N LYS A 145 7.69 27.97 -26.44
CA LYS A 145 8.22 27.56 -27.76
C LYS A 145 9.07 26.29 -27.68
N ILE A 146 8.48 25.14 -27.31
CA ILE A 146 9.23 23.86 -27.25
C ILE A 146 8.71 22.84 -28.28
N LEU A 147 7.78 23.20 -29.16
CA LEU A 147 7.28 22.27 -30.20
C LEU A 147 7.11 22.94 -31.58
N THR A 148 8.18 23.54 -32.07
CA THR A 148 8.45 23.72 -33.51
C THR A 148 9.98 23.66 -33.65
N GLU A 149 10.47 22.81 -34.55
CA GLU A 149 11.84 22.69 -35.09
C GLU A 149 12.95 23.59 -34.51
#